data_AF-A0A933ZXQ8-F1
#
_entry.id   AF-A0A933ZXQ8-F1
#
_cell.length_a   1.000
_cell.length_b   1.000
_cell.length_c   1.000
_cell.angle_alpha   90.00
_cell.angle_beta   90.00
_cell.angle_gamma   90.00
#
_symmetry.space_group_name_H-M   'P 1'
#
loop_
_entity.id
_entity.type
_entity.pdbx_description
1 polymer ?
#
loop_
_entity_poly.entity_id
_entity_poly.type
_entity_poly.pdbx_seq_one_letter_code
_entity_poly.pdbx_strand_id
1 'polypeptide(L)'
;MPTTSTKPQPKDPKARALLDEKVAAYQAITGDDENEHWRVGKIVSEILELNLPERCGYRNTYAFMANELKAGRSTLSQYVAVARAFPETSAARYGMSRLQRLLTLRNLLGGPELPGDPGDVEVAVPAREKAAPPETKRFKDCSVADLNKAIAAQKPAAAHPPSGDKPGSDAPPSAEIIALTRSFQAELDSVCGEESPAAAKARRQDAQVEIDLLRIPLDKIPEVCAALAKIVRVEGPE
;
A
#
# COMPACT_ATOMS: atom_id res chain seq x y z
N MET A 1 3.46 -11.07 -33.01
CA MET A 1 4.37 -12.17 -32.61
C MET A 1 4.06 -12.53 -31.17
N PRO A 2 3.67 -13.79 -30.86
CA PRO A 2 3.47 -14.18 -29.46
C PRO A 2 4.83 -14.30 -28.80
N THR A 3 5.13 -13.40 -27.85
CA THR A 3 6.26 -13.58 -26.94
C THR A 3 5.92 -14.77 -26.04
N THR A 4 6.55 -15.91 -26.27
CA THR A 4 6.52 -17.04 -25.36
C THR A 4 7.21 -16.61 -24.07
N SER A 5 6.43 -16.09 -23.12
CA SER A 5 6.89 -15.81 -21.76
C SER A 5 7.38 -17.14 -21.18
N THR A 6 8.70 -17.33 -21.24
CA THR A 6 9.34 -18.57 -20.82
C THR A 6 9.24 -18.60 -19.31
N LYS A 7 8.40 -19.51 -18.79
CA LYS A 7 8.23 -19.68 -17.35
C LYS A 7 9.61 -19.92 -16.73
N PRO A 8 9.98 -19.20 -15.65
CA PRO A 8 11.28 -19.38 -15.02
C PRO A 8 11.46 -20.83 -14.58
N GLN A 9 12.70 -21.32 -14.67
CA GLN A 9 13.04 -22.65 -14.16
C GLN A 9 12.80 -22.68 -12.63
N PRO A 10 12.01 -23.64 -12.13
CA PRO A 10 11.69 -23.72 -10.72
C PRO A 10 12.93 -24.09 -9.91
N LYS A 11 13.25 -23.29 -8.88
CA LYS A 11 14.33 -23.61 -7.92
C LYS A 11 13.89 -24.66 -6.89
N ASP A 12 12.58 -24.78 -6.69
CA ASP A 12 11.95 -25.71 -5.75
C ASP A 12 10.75 -26.40 -6.43
N PRO A 13 10.86 -27.70 -6.78
CA PRO A 13 9.78 -28.45 -7.44
C PRO A 13 8.50 -28.54 -6.61
N LYS A 14 8.60 -28.59 -5.28
CA LYS A 14 7.41 -28.63 -4.39
C LYS A 14 6.71 -27.29 -4.37
N ALA A 15 7.47 -26.19 -4.25
CA ALA A 15 6.93 -24.84 -4.34
C ALA A 15 6.25 -24.61 -5.70
N ARG A 16 6.82 -25.18 -6.77
CA ARG A 16 6.25 -25.07 -8.11
C ARG A 16 4.92 -25.80 -8.24
N ALA A 17 4.83 -27.04 -7.78
CA ALA A 17 3.57 -27.78 -7.80
C ALA A 17 2.47 -27.03 -7.02
N LEU A 18 2.81 -26.48 -5.85
CA LEU A 18 1.86 -25.68 -5.04
C LEU A 18 1.48 -24.37 -5.74
N LEU A 19 2.44 -23.68 -6.38
CA LEU A 19 2.13 -22.47 -7.13
C LEU A 19 1.19 -22.76 -8.30
N ASP A 20 1.45 -23.83 -9.05
CA ASP A 20 0.62 -24.24 -10.18
C ASP A 20 -0.80 -24.63 -9.71
N GLU A 21 -0.93 -25.31 -8.56
CA GLU A 21 -2.22 -25.59 -7.91
C GLU A 21 -2.99 -24.30 -7.59
N LYS A 22 -2.33 -23.31 -6.96
CA LYS A 22 -2.97 -22.04 -6.59
C LYS A 22 -3.33 -21.19 -7.80
N VAL A 23 -2.50 -21.20 -8.85
CA VAL A 23 -2.82 -20.53 -10.13
C VAL A 23 -4.02 -21.18 -10.81
N ALA A 24 -4.11 -22.51 -10.82
CA ALA A 24 -5.28 -23.22 -11.35
C ALA A 24 -6.55 -22.88 -10.54
N ALA A 25 -6.46 -22.86 -9.20
CA ALA A 25 -7.56 -22.45 -8.34
C ALA A 25 -8.02 -21.02 -8.60
N TYR A 26 -7.08 -20.08 -8.81
CA TYR A 26 -7.39 -18.71 -9.20
C TYR A 26 -8.09 -18.63 -10.57
N GLN A 27 -7.60 -19.38 -11.56
CA GLN A 27 -8.17 -19.38 -12.92
C GLN A 27 -9.53 -20.07 -13.01
N ALA A 28 -9.85 -20.96 -12.07
CA ALA A 28 -11.15 -21.62 -11.97
C ALA A 28 -12.26 -20.70 -11.44
N ILE A 29 -11.90 -19.53 -10.90
CA ILE A 29 -12.86 -18.49 -10.48
C ILE A 29 -13.29 -17.72 -11.75
N THR A 30 -14.53 -17.91 -12.17
CA THR A 30 -15.05 -17.43 -13.46
C THR A 30 -16.21 -16.45 -13.35
N GLY A 31 -16.72 -16.21 -12.16
CA GLY A 31 -17.78 -15.25 -11.89
C GLY A 31 -17.25 -13.88 -11.49
N ASP A 32 -18.17 -12.93 -11.44
CA ASP A 32 -17.94 -11.56 -11.01
C ASP A 32 -18.67 -11.26 -9.69
N ASP A 33 -18.91 -12.29 -8.87
CA ASP A 33 -19.51 -12.15 -7.55
C ASP A 33 -18.47 -11.65 -6.53
N GLU A 34 -18.90 -10.83 -5.58
CA GLU A 34 -18.05 -10.32 -4.51
C GLU A 34 -17.48 -11.44 -3.64
N ASN A 35 -18.19 -12.55 -3.47
CA ASN A 35 -17.66 -13.74 -2.78
C ASN A 35 -16.43 -14.32 -3.48
N GLU A 36 -16.42 -14.27 -4.81
CA GLU A 36 -15.33 -14.78 -5.60
C GLU A 36 -14.10 -13.87 -5.51
N HIS A 37 -14.30 -12.56 -5.42
CA HIS A 37 -13.21 -11.61 -5.19
C HIS A 37 -12.52 -11.83 -3.82
N TRP A 38 -13.27 -12.22 -2.78
CA TRP A 38 -12.65 -12.60 -1.49
C TRP A 38 -11.77 -13.85 -1.64
N ARG A 39 -12.26 -14.88 -2.34
CA ARG A 39 -11.50 -16.12 -2.60
C ARG A 39 -10.24 -15.85 -3.41
N VAL A 40 -10.31 -14.98 -4.41
CA VAL A 40 -9.11 -14.49 -5.13
C VAL A 40 -8.13 -13.88 -4.13
N GLY A 41 -8.60 -12.98 -3.26
CA GLY A 41 -7.78 -12.38 -2.21
C GLY A 41 -7.10 -13.41 -1.31
N LYS A 42 -7.83 -14.45 -0.91
CA LYS A 42 -7.31 -15.54 -0.06
C LYS A 42 -6.22 -16.34 -0.76
N ILE A 43 -6.47 -16.79 -1.99
CA ILE A 43 -5.49 -17.54 -2.80
C ILE A 43 -4.21 -16.71 -3.00
N VAL A 44 -4.37 -15.44 -3.39
CA VAL A 44 -3.22 -14.56 -3.61
C VAL A 44 -2.47 -14.31 -2.30
N SER A 45 -3.16 -14.13 -1.18
CA SER A 45 -2.52 -13.96 0.13
C SER A 45 -1.61 -15.15 0.48
N GLU A 46 -2.08 -16.38 0.24
CA GLU A 46 -1.31 -17.60 0.49
C GLU A 46 -0.08 -17.72 -0.42
N ILE A 47 -0.22 -17.35 -1.70
CA ILE A 47 0.92 -17.29 -2.63
C ILE A 47 2.00 -16.34 -2.11
N LEU A 48 1.59 -15.18 -1.57
CA LEU A 48 2.49 -14.16 -1.03
C LEU A 48 3.15 -14.58 0.28
N GLU A 49 2.38 -15.12 1.22
CA GLU A 49 2.86 -15.55 2.54
C GLU A 49 3.90 -16.66 2.44
N LEU A 50 3.75 -17.55 1.46
CA LEU A 50 4.66 -18.66 1.21
C LEU A 50 5.84 -18.30 0.28
N ASN A 51 5.90 -17.04 -0.18
CA ASN A 51 6.93 -16.53 -1.10
C ASN A 51 7.11 -17.44 -2.33
N LEU A 52 6.00 -18.00 -2.85
CA LEU A 52 6.03 -19.00 -3.92
C LEU A 52 6.63 -18.47 -5.23
N PRO A 53 6.33 -17.23 -5.67
CA PRO A 53 6.89 -16.72 -6.92
C PRO A 53 8.43 -16.71 -6.91
N GLU A 54 9.03 -16.20 -5.85
CA GLU A 54 10.48 -16.06 -5.70
C GLU A 54 11.15 -17.44 -5.63
N ARG A 55 10.52 -18.40 -4.93
CA ARG A 55 10.94 -19.81 -4.88
C ARG A 55 10.81 -20.52 -6.23
N CYS A 56 9.90 -20.06 -7.08
CA CYS A 56 9.73 -20.56 -8.45
C CYS A 56 10.56 -19.81 -9.48
N GLY A 57 11.46 -18.91 -9.06
CA GLY A 57 12.38 -18.20 -9.94
C GLY A 57 11.82 -16.93 -10.58
N TYR A 58 10.65 -16.44 -10.16
CA TYR A 58 10.21 -15.11 -10.54
C TYR A 58 11.08 -14.06 -9.85
N ARG A 59 11.39 -12.97 -10.56
CA ARG A 59 12.20 -11.86 -10.04
C ARG A 59 11.57 -11.21 -8.80
N ASN A 60 10.25 -11.11 -8.82
CA ASN A 60 9.43 -10.63 -7.72
C ASN A 60 7.98 -11.06 -7.97
N THR A 61 7.19 -10.99 -6.91
CA THR A 61 5.75 -11.13 -6.90
C THR A 61 5.04 -10.38 -8.04
N TYR A 62 5.44 -9.14 -8.37
CA TYR A 62 4.76 -8.35 -9.41
C TYR A 62 4.93 -8.94 -10.81
N ALA A 63 6.14 -9.42 -11.12
CA ALA A 63 6.42 -10.11 -12.38
C ALA A 63 5.57 -11.38 -12.50
N PHE A 64 5.37 -12.10 -11.39
CA PHE A 64 4.46 -13.24 -11.35
C PHE A 64 3.01 -12.83 -11.60
N MET A 65 2.48 -11.83 -10.87
CA MET A 65 1.10 -11.38 -11.02
C MET A 65 0.78 -10.95 -12.45
N ALA A 66 1.68 -10.19 -13.08
CA ALA A 66 1.52 -9.73 -14.45
C ALA A 66 1.51 -10.89 -15.47
N ASN A 67 2.36 -11.90 -15.26
CA ASN A 67 2.52 -13.01 -16.20
C ASN A 67 1.46 -14.11 -16.05
N GLU A 68 1.18 -14.55 -14.82
CA GLU A 68 0.34 -15.73 -14.57
C GLU A 68 -1.12 -15.35 -14.23
N LEU A 69 -1.33 -14.30 -13.43
CA LEU A 69 -2.67 -13.93 -12.96
C LEU A 69 -3.38 -12.95 -13.89
N LYS A 70 -2.63 -12.21 -14.71
CA LYS A 70 -3.14 -11.22 -15.68
C LYS A 70 -4.12 -10.20 -15.08
N ALA A 71 -3.99 -9.92 -13.78
CA ALA A 71 -4.84 -8.98 -13.06
C ALA A 71 -4.07 -7.75 -12.60
N GLY A 72 -4.80 -6.63 -12.46
CA GLY A 72 -4.25 -5.37 -12.01
C GLY A 72 -3.74 -5.45 -10.56
N ARG A 73 -2.51 -4.97 -10.33
CA ARG A 73 -1.89 -4.93 -8.99
C ARG A 73 -2.80 -4.28 -7.95
N SER A 74 -3.43 -3.16 -8.29
CA SER A 74 -4.31 -2.42 -7.37
C SER A 74 -5.47 -3.29 -6.90
N THR A 75 -6.17 -3.93 -7.83
CA THR A 75 -7.30 -4.82 -7.56
C THR A 75 -6.89 -6.00 -6.67
N LEU A 76 -5.82 -6.72 -7.03
CA LEU A 76 -5.35 -7.85 -6.23
C LEU A 76 -4.93 -7.42 -4.82
N SER A 77 -4.30 -6.25 -4.69
CA SER A 77 -3.90 -5.73 -3.38
C SER A 77 -5.11 -5.44 -2.50
N GLN A 78 -6.18 -4.89 -3.07
CA GLN A 78 -7.43 -4.66 -2.34
C GLN A 78 -8.09 -5.98 -1.92
N TYR A 79 -8.10 -6.99 -2.79
CA TYR A 79 -8.68 -8.29 -2.47
C TYR A 79 -7.91 -9.00 -1.36
N VAL A 80 -6.58 -9.00 -1.43
CA VAL A 80 -5.70 -9.53 -0.38
C VAL A 80 -5.93 -8.80 0.95
N ALA A 81 -6.03 -7.47 0.93
CA ALA A 81 -6.26 -6.69 2.15
C ALA A 81 -7.57 -7.08 2.84
N VAL A 82 -8.66 -7.26 2.10
CA VAL A 82 -9.95 -7.70 2.66
C VAL A 82 -9.87 -9.14 3.15
N ALA A 83 -9.28 -10.06 2.36
CA ALA A 83 -9.19 -11.46 2.73
C ALA A 83 -8.31 -11.72 3.97
N ARG A 84 -7.32 -10.85 4.23
CA ARG A 84 -6.52 -10.88 5.46
C ARG A 84 -7.26 -10.31 6.66
N ALA A 85 -8.07 -9.28 6.46
CA ALA A 85 -8.74 -8.57 7.54
C ALA A 85 -10.07 -9.21 7.97
N PHE A 86 -10.74 -9.95 7.08
CA PHE A 86 -12.08 -10.47 7.32
C PHE A 86 -12.24 -11.93 6.89
N PRO A 87 -13.01 -12.73 7.65
CA PRO A 87 -13.35 -14.09 7.25
C PRO A 87 -14.32 -14.11 6.06
N GLU A 88 -14.43 -15.26 5.38
CA GLU A 88 -15.34 -15.47 4.23
C GLU A 88 -16.79 -15.14 4.60
N THR A 89 -17.21 -15.47 5.81
CA THR A 89 -18.57 -15.19 6.31
C THR A 89 -18.90 -13.70 6.35
N SER A 90 -17.92 -12.84 6.67
CA SER A 90 -18.10 -11.39 6.63
C SER A 90 -18.17 -10.87 5.20
N ALA A 91 -17.35 -11.41 4.29
CA ALA A 91 -17.40 -11.05 2.88
C ALA A 91 -18.75 -11.43 2.25
N ALA A 92 -19.26 -12.63 2.55
CA ALA A 92 -20.57 -13.08 2.10
C ALA A 92 -21.73 -12.25 2.67
N ARG A 93 -21.59 -11.72 3.88
CA ARG A 93 -22.64 -10.93 4.54
C ARG A 93 -22.66 -9.47 4.11
N TYR A 94 -21.48 -8.85 3.98
CA TYR A 94 -21.37 -7.40 3.78
C TYR A 94 -20.89 -6.98 2.40
N GLY A 95 -20.30 -7.91 1.64
CA GLY A 95 -19.77 -7.63 0.32
C GLY A 95 -18.38 -7.01 0.32
N MET A 96 -17.59 -7.36 -0.69
CA MET A 96 -16.21 -6.88 -0.83
C MET A 96 -16.12 -5.37 -0.95
N SER A 97 -17.01 -4.75 -1.72
CA SER A 97 -17.00 -3.31 -1.97
C SER A 97 -17.18 -2.48 -0.68
N ARG A 98 -18.03 -2.93 0.25
CA ARG A 98 -18.22 -2.26 1.55
C ARG A 98 -17.05 -2.51 2.49
N LEU A 99 -16.54 -3.74 2.56
CA LEU A 99 -15.39 -4.08 3.41
C LEU A 99 -14.10 -3.35 2.98
N GLN A 100 -13.86 -3.18 1.68
CA GLN A 100 -12.74 -2.38 1.17
C GLN A 100 -12.81 -0.92 1.66
N ARG A 101 -14.01 -0.33 1.68
CA ARG A 101 -14.23 1.03 2.16
C ARG A 101 -14.06 1.12 3.67
N LEU A 102 -14.48 0.11 4.41
CA LEU A 102 -14.24 0.03 5.85
C LEU A 102 -12.74 0.03 6.17
N LEU A 103 -11.95 -0.79 5.46
CA LEU A 103 -10.48 -0.78 5.61
C LEU A 103 -9.88 0.58 5.23
N THR A 104 -10.36 1.18 4.14
CA THR A 104 -9.88 2.50 3.72
C THR A 104 -10.14 3.54 4.79
N LEU A 105 -11.36 3.58 5.34
CA LEU A 105 -11.73 4.50 6.41
C LEU A 105 -10.88 4.28 7.66
N ARG A 106 -10.70 3.02 8.07
CA ARG A 106 -9.86 2.66 9.22
C ARG A 106 -8.41 3.11 9.04
N ASN A 107 -7.84 2.89 7.86
CA ASN A 107 -6.47 3.31 7.55
C ASN A 107 -6.30 4.84 7.64
N LEU A 108 -7.31 5.60 7.21
CA LEU A 108 -7.31 7.07 7.35
C LEU A 108 -7.40 7.53 8.80
N LEU A 109 -8.11 6.78 9.64
CA LEU A 109 -8.30 7.09 11.06
C LEU A 109 -7.16 6.58 11.95
N GLY A 110 -6.20 5.81 11.43
CA GLY A 110 -5.14 5.18 12.22
C GLY A 110 -5.66 4.19 13.28
N GLY A 111 -6.85 3.61 13.06
CA GLY A 111 -7.54 2.81 14.07
C GLY A 111 -6.93 1.41 14.32
N PRO A 112 -7.09 0.86 15.55
CA PRO A 112 -6.61 -0.48 15.93
C PRO A 112 -7.32 -1.60 15.15
N GLU A 113 -6.88 -2.84 15.33
CA GLU A 113 -7.47 -4.03 14.70
C GLU A 113 -9.00 -4.10 14.90
N LEU A 114 -9.73 -4.47 13.85
CA LEU A 114 -11.19 -4.47 13.89
C LEU A 114 -11.64 -5.56 14.86
N PRO A 115 -12.37 -5.21 15.94
CA PRO A 115 -12.81 -6.21 16.90
C PRO A 115 -14.05 -6.92 16.36
N GLY A 116 -13.97 -8.25 16.21
CA GLY A 116 -15.15 -9.09 16.00
C GLY A 116 -15.87 -8.88 14.65
N ASP A 117 -17.20 -8.80 14.68
CA ASP A 117 -18.04 -8.65 13.49
C ASP A 117 -17.91 -7.22 12.91
N PRO A 118 -17.46 -7.05 11.65
CA PRO A 118 -17.39 -5.72 11.03
C PRO A 118 -18.72 -4.97 11.04
N GLY A 119 -19.85 -5.67 11.11
CA GLY A 119 -21.17 -5.08 11.17
C GLY A 119 -21.41 -4.14 12.36
N ASP A 120 -20.70 -4.34 13.46
CA ASP A 120 -20.86 -3.54 14.68
C ASP A 120 -19.88 -2.36 14.79
N VAL A 121 -18.99 -2.20 13.81
CA VAL A 121 -18.06 -1.07 13.76
C VAL A 121 -18.83 0.24 13.59
N GLU A 122 -18.57 1.21 14.45
CA GLU A 122 -19.16 2.54 14.36
C GLU A 122 -18.48 3.38 13.27
N VAL A 123 -19.30 4.07 12.48
CA VAL A 123 -18.88 4.93 11.37
C VAL A 123 -19.53 6.30 11.57
N ALA A 124 -18.69 7.32 11.69
CA ALA A 124 -19.14 8.71 11.67
C ALA A 124 -19.46 9.11 10.22
N VAL A 125 -20.75 9.20 9.90
CA VAL A 125 -21.25 9.60 8.59
C VAL A 125 -21.61 11.08 8.63
N PRO A 126 -21.00 11.93 7.78
CA PRO A 126 -21.37 13.34 7.69
C PRO A 126 -22.88 13.50 7.45
N ALA A 127 -23.51 14.37 8.24
CA ALA A 127 -24.92 14.69 8.06
C ALA A 127 -25.18 15.26 6.66
N ARG A 128 -26.42 15.12 6.19
CA ARG A 128 -26.84 15.66 4.89
C ARG A 128 -26.75 17.19 4.86
N GLU A 129 -27.01 17.83 5.99
CA GLU A 129 -26.89 19.26 6.17
C GLU A 129 -25.46 19.63 6.60
N LYS A 130 -24.84 20.58 5.91
CA LYS A 130 -23.43 20.96 6.12
C LYS A 130 -23.09 21.42 7.54
N ALA A 131 -24.08 21.85 8.31
CA ALA A 131 -23.90 22.39 9.67
C ALA A 131 -24.33 21.43 10.78
N ALA A 132 -24.90 20.26 10.43
CA ALA A 132 -25.32 19.28 11.43
C ALA A 132 -24.14 18.38 11.85
N PRO A 133 -24.09 17.96 13.13
CA PRO A 133 -23.04 17.06 13.60
C PRO A 133 -23.09 15.72 12.83
N PRO A 134 -21.95 15.02 12.64
CA PRO A 134 -21.92 13.70 12.03
C PRO A 134 -22.83 12.72 12.78
N GLU A 135 -23.55 11.90 12.03
CA GLU A 135 -24.36 10.82 12.58
C GLU A 135 -23.48 9.59 12.77
N THR A 136 -23.53 8.96 13.95
CA THR A 136 -22.82 7.69 14.19
C THR A 136 -23.73 6.53 13.81
N LYS A 137 -23.29 5.71 12.85
CA LYS A 137 -24.01 4.51 12.39
C LYS A 137 -23.16 3.27 12.55
N ARG A 138 -23.77 2.11 12.73
CA ARG A 138 -23.05 0.84 12.61
C ARG A 138 -22.79 0.53 11.14
N PHE A 139 -21.66 -0.08 10.83
CA PHE A 139 -21.25 -0.41 9.47
C PHE A 139 -22.30 -1.23 8.71
N LYS A 140 -22.98 -2.16 9.38
CA LYS A 140 -24.06 -2.96 8.77
C LYS A 140 -25.21 -2.10 8.23
N ASP A 141 -25.44 -0.94 8.84
CA ASP A 141 -26.50 0.03 8.50
C ASP A 141 -26.00 1.11 7.53
N CYS A 142 -24.70 1.16 7.22
CA CYS A 142 -24.12 2.10 6.28
C CYS A 142 -24.25 1.63 4.83
N SER A 143 -24.74 2.52 3.96
CA SER A 143 -24.69 2.32 2.51
C SER A 143 -23.29 2.61 1.95
N VAL A 144 -23.02 2.19 0.71
CA VAL A 144 -21.79 2.57 -0.01
C VAL A 144 -21.63 4.09 -0.11
N ALA A 145 -22.73 4.83 -0.28
CA ALA A 145 -22.72 6.28 -0.33
C ALA A 145 -22.32 6.90 1.02
N ASP A 146 -22.79 6.34 2.13
CA ASP A 146 -22.42 6.78 3.48
C ASP A 146 -20.93 6.56 3.74
N LEU A 147 -20.41 5.39 3.38
CA LEU A 147 -18.99 5.07 3.51
C LEU A 147 -18.10 5.99 2.65
N ASN A 148 -18.53 6.31 1.42
CA ASN A 148 -17.81 7.27 0.58
C ASN A 148 -17.78 8.66 1.19
N LYS A 149 -18.89 9.13 1.79
CA LYS A 149 -18.94 10.42 2.50
C LYS A 149 -18.02 10.42 3.71
N ALA A 150 -18.04 9.35 4.51
CA ALA A 150 -17.15 9.21 5.66
C ALA A 150 -15.67 9.27 5.23
N ILE A 151 -15.29 8.50 4.21
CA ILE A 151 -13.92 8.53 3.65
C ILE A 151 -13.56 9.93 3.14
N ALA A 152 -14.46 10.58 2.41
CA ALA A 152 -14.22 11.92 1.87
C ALA A 152 -14.04 12.98 2.97
N ALA A 153 -14.74 12.83 4.11
CA ALA A 153 -14.59 13.72 5.26
C ALA A 153 -13.28 13.51 6.03
N GLN A 154 -12.69 12.31 5.97
CA GLN A 154 -11.38 12.02 6.58
C GLN A 154 -10.21 12.42 5.69
N LYS A 155 -10.42 12.48 4.37
CA LYS A 155 -9.40 13.07 3.51
C LYS A 155 -9.29 14.54 3.90
N PRO A 156 -8.08 15.06 4.16
CA PRO A 156 -7.93 16.50 4.30
C PRO A 156 -8.60 17.12 3.09
N ALA A 157 -9.52 18.07 3.33
CA ALA A 157 -10.02 18.90 2.26
C ALA A 157 -8.77 19.50 1.63
N ALA A 158 -8.34 18.96 0.48
CA ALA A 158 -7.40 19.64 -0.35
C ALA A 158 -8.04 21.00 -0.53
N ALA A 159 -7.46 22.02 0.11
CA ALA A 159 -7.88 23.38 -0.10
C ALA A 159 -7.87 23.55 -1.61
N HIS A 160 -9.05 23.60 -2.21
CA HIS A 160 -9.22 24.15 -3.53
C HIS A 160 -9.18 25.66 -3.32
N PRO A 161 -8.05 26.35 -3.54
CA PRO A 161 -8.19 27.73 -3.98
C PRO A 161 -9.01 27.70 -5.29
N PRO A 162 -9.86 28.72 -5.52
CA PRO A 162 -10.63 28.82 -6.75
C PRO A 162 -9.69 28.72 -7.95
N SER A 163 -10.14 28.01 -9.00
CA SER A 163 -9.46 27.86 -10.28
C SER A 163 -8.72 29.12 -10.73
N GLY A 164 -7.40 29.09 -10.56
CA GLY A 164 -6.46 30.12 -10.97
C GLY A 164 -5.06 29.57 -10.72
N ASP A 165 -4.46 29.05 -11.79
CA ASP A 165 -3.11 28.48 -11.88
C ASP A 165 -2.75 27.34 -10.91
N LYS A 166 -2.58 26.14 -11.48
CA LYS A 166 -1.82 25.06 -10.86
C LYS A 166 -0.40 25.56 -10.55
N PRO A 167 0.13 25.48 -9.32
CA PRO A 167 1.52 25.12 -9.16
C PRO A 167 1.57 23.60 -9.23
N GLY A 168 2.04 23.10 -10.38
CA GLY A 168 2.50 21.73 -10.46
C GLY A 168 3.51 21.45 -9.35
N SER A 169 3.48 20.21 -8.90
CA SER A 169 4.58 19.46 -8.32
C SER A 169 5.82 19.47 -9.24
N ASP A 170 6.37 20.67 -9.48
CA ASP A 170 7.58 20.98 -10.26
C ASP A 170 8.23 22.28 -9.74
N ALA A 171 7.99 22.65 -8.47
CA ALA A 171 8.89 23.60 -7.83
C ALA A 171 10.23 22.87 -7.61
N PRO A 172 11.34 23.30 -8.24
CA PRO A 172 12.63 22.70 -7.96
C PRO A 172 12.86 22.72 -6.45
N PRO A 173 13.40 21.64 -5.85
CA PRO A 173 13.71 21.63 -4.44
C PRO A 173 14.50 22.88 -4.09
N SER A 174 14.10 23.60 -3.04
CA SER A 174 14.83 24.79 -2.59
C SER A 174 16.32 24.47 -2.41
N ALA A 175 17.19 25.47 -2.60
CA ALA A 175 18.64 25.27 -2.54
C ALA A 175 19.10 24.56 -1.26
N GLU A 176 18.41 24.80 -0.14
CA GLU A 176 18.62 24.13 1.15
C GLU A 176 18.33 22.62 1.09
N ILE A 177 17.23 22.20 0.46
CA ILE A 177 16.88 20.78 0.28
C ILE A 177 17.87 20.09 -0.65
N ILE A 178 18.32 20.78 -1.71
CA ILE A 178 19.35 20.25 -2.62
C ILE A 178 20.67 20.05 -1.86
N ALA A 179 21.08 21.05 -1.06
CA ALA A 179 22.28 20.97 -0.24
C ALA A 179 22.19 19.84 0.79
N LEU A 180 21.07 19.72 1.49
CA LEU A 180 20.82 18.66 2.46
C LEU A 180 20.88 17.27 1.82
N THR A 181 20.22 17.09 0.67
CA THR A 181 20.20 15.81 -0.07
C THR A 181 21.60 15.45 -0.57
N ARG A 182 22.39 16.42 -1.02
CA ARG A 182 23.77 16.19 -1.48
C ARG A 182 24.70 15.83 -0.33
N SER A 183 24.62 16.54 0.80
CA SER A 183 25.38 16.19 2.01
C SER A 183 25.01 14.78 2.49
N PHE A 184 23.74 14.43 2.40
CA PHE A 184 23.26 13.12 2.76
C PHE A 184 23.78 12.01 1.83
N GLN A 185 23.73 12.21 0.51
CA GLN A 185 24.30 11.25 -0.44
C GLN A 185 25.82 11.08 -0.25
N ALA A 186 26.56 12.15 0.05
CA ALA A 186 28.00 12.07 0.26
C ALA A 186 28.37 11.23 1.50
N GLU A 187 27.60 11.33 2.59
CA GLU A 187 27.78 10.48 3.76
C GLU A 187 27.40 9.02 3.49
N LEU A 188 26.31 8.78 2.74
CA LEU A 188 25.95 7.42 2.31
C LEU A 188 27.06 6.78 1.46
N ASP A 189 27.64 7.53 0.53
CA ASP A 189 28.73 7.04 -0.31
C ASP A 189 29.99 6.74 0.52
N SER A 190 30.25 7.54 1.58
CA SER A 190 31.35 7.28 2.51
C SER A 190 31.15 6.03 3.38
N VAL A 191 29.90 5.69 3.73
CA VAL A 191 29.59 4.54 4.61
C VAL A 191 29.44 3.25 3.80
N CYS A 192 28.83 3.33 2.63
CA CYS A 192 28.44 2.18 1.81
C CYS A 192 29.40 1.91 0.63
N GLY A 193 30.28 2.84 0.27
CA GLY A 193 31.23 2.66 -0.84
C GLY A 193 30.54 2.34 -2.17
N GLU A 194 31.04 1.35 -2.91
CA GLU A 194 30.47 0.90 -4.19
C GLU A 194 29.08 0.24 -4.04
N GLU A 195 28.68 -0.14 -2.83
CA GLU A 195 27.35 -0.68 -2.51
C GLU A 195 26.34 0.41 -2.14
N SER A 196 26.71 1.69 -2.32
CA SER A 196 25.83 2.82 -2.03
C SER A 196 24.52 2.74 -2.83
N PRO A 197 23.37 2.96 -2.16
CA PRO A 197 22.09 2.94 -2.85
C PRO A 197 22.03 4.04 -3.92
N ALA A 198 21.56 3.67 -5.12
CA ALA A 198 21.68 4.46 -6.35
C ALA A 198 20.96 5.83 -6.38
N ALA A 199 20.39 6.31 -5.27
CA ALA A 199 20.03 7.70 -4.99
C ALA A 199 19.17 7.74 -3.72
N ALA A 200 19.60 8.50 -2.72
CA ALA A 200 18.67 9.02 -1.73
C ALA A 200 17.66 9.93 -2.44
N LYS A 201 16.37 9.59 -2.38
CA LYS A 201 15.31 10.43 -2.93
C LYS A 201 14.72 11.24 -1.80
N ALA A 202 15.03 12.53 -1.77
CA ALA A 202 14.35 13.48 -0.90
C ALA A 202 13.07 13.99 -1.57
N ARG A 203 11.97 14.01 -0.83
CA ARG A 203 10.73 14.66 -1.23
C ARG A 203 10.29 15.60 -0.13
N ARG A 204 9.83 16.79 -0.51
CA ARG A 204 9.15 17.69 0.42
C ARG A 204 7.68 17.30 0.47
N GLN A 205 7.18 17.00 1.65
CA GLN A 205 5.77 16.80 1.91
C GLN A 205 5.36 17.79 3.00
N ASP A 206 4.59 18.81 2.62
CA ASP A 206 4.20 19.92 3.50
C ASP A 206 5.40 20.63 4.15
N ALA A 207 5.51 20.57 5.48
CA ALA A 207 6.61 21.12 6.28
C ALA A 207 7.72 20.10 6.59
N GLN A 208 7.66 18.90 6.02
CA GLN A 208 8.60 17.81 6.26
C GLN A 208 9.41 17.47 5.00
N VAL A 209 10.62 16.96 5.22
CA VAL A 209 11.47 16.38 4.17
C VAL A 209 11.56 14.88 4.46
N GLU A 210 11.01 14.07 3.57
CA GLU A 210 11.14 12.62 3.62
C GLU A 210 12.31 12.19 2.74
N ILE A 211 13.19 11.34 3.28
CA ILE A 211 14.33 10.79 2.54
C ILE A 211 14.14 9.27 2.44
N ASP A 212 13.90 8.78 1.24
CA ASP A 212 13.75 7.36 0.97
C ASP A 212 15.12 6.68 0.84
N LEU A 213 15.38 5.75 1.75
CA LEU A 213 16.58 4.91 1.77
C LEU A 213 16.27 3.53 1.20
N LEU A 214 16.55 3.35 -0.09
CA LEU A 214 16.25 2.08 -0.76
C LEU A 214 17.52 1.27 -0.93
N ARG A 215 17.53 0.00 -0.47
CA ARG A 215 18.60 -0.99 -0.66
C ARG A 215 19.88 -0.75 0.16
N ILE A 216 19.74 -0.25 1.38
CA ILE A 216 20.86 -0.23 2.34
C ILE A 216 21.10 -1.65 2.87
N PRO A 217 22.35 -2.17 2.86
CA PRO A 217 22.69 -3.40 3.54
C PRO A 217 22.33 -3.34 5.03
N LEU A 218 21.67 -4.38 5.56
CA LEU A 218 21.15 -4.38 6.94
C LEU A 218 22.26 -4.15 7.98
N ASP A 219 23.47 -4.64 7.71
CA ASP A 219 24.65 -4.49 8.56
C ASP A 219 25.21 -3.06 8.59
N LYS A 220 24.82 -2.20 7.64
CA LYS A 220 25.26 -0.80 7.53
C LYS A 220 24.25 0.21 8.09
N ILE A 221 23.08 -0.25 8.53
CA ILE A 221 22.03 0.62 9.08
C ILE A 221 22.53 1.44 10.28
N PRO A 222 23.26 0.89 11.27
CA PRO A 222 23.74 1.67 12.41
C PRO A 222 24.64 2.84 12.01
N GLU A 223 25.55 2.62 11.05
CA GLU A 223 26.47 3.65 10.55
C GLU A 223 25.73 4.72 9.75
N VAL A 224 24.73 4.33 8.95
CA VAL A 224 23.87 5.28 8.23
C VAL A 224 23.05 6.12 9.19
N CYS A 225 22.47 5.53 10.24
CA CYS A 225 21.76 6.26 11.28
C CYS A 225 22.68 7.23 12.03
N ALA A 226 23.92 6.84 12.31
CA ALA A 226 24.92 7.72 12.94
C ALA A 226 25.32 8.89 12.02
N ALA A 227 25.44 8.66 10.71
CA ALA A 227 25.70 9.70 9.73
C ALA A 227 24.52 10.67 9.60
N LEU A 228 23.27 10.17 9.55
CA LEU A 228 22.05 10.97 9.58
C LEU A 228 21.99 11.89 10.79
N ALA A 229 22.33 11.37 11.98
CA ALA A 229 22.33 12.15 13.20
C ALA A 229 23.32 13.33 13.19
N LYS A 230 24.39 13.28 12.37
CA LYS A 230 25.33 14.41 12.18
C LYS A 230 24.73 15.50 11.31
N ILE A 231 23.94 15.13 10.31
CA ILE A 231 23.34 16.05 9.33
C ILE A 231 22.08 16.72 9.91
N VAL A 232 21.29 15.98 10.68
CA VAL A 232 20.00 16.43 11.26
C VAL A 232 20.19 17.23 12.56
N ARG A 233 21.43 17.52 12.98
CA ARG A 233 21.69 18.55 14.01
C ARG A 233 21.39 19.93 13.43
N VAL A 234 20.11 20.22 13.31
CA VAL A 234 19.56 21.56 13.14
C VAL A 234 19.74 22.26 14.48
N GLU A 235 20.41 23.41 14.44
CA GLU A 235 20.59 24.32 15.57
C GLU A 235 19.27 24.46 16.34
N GLY A 236 19.26 24.03 17.60
CA GLY A 236 18.17 24.37 18.51
C GLY A 236 18.15 25.89 18.70
N PRO A 237 16.98 26.52 18.87
CA PRO A 237 16.92 27.95 19.12
C PRO A 237 17.69 28.27 20.41
N GLU A 238 18.68 29.15 20.32
CA GLU A 238 19.23 29.87 21.47
C GLU A 238 18.17 30.82 22.08
#